data_AF-A0A2U9P2V4-F1
#
_entry.id   AF-A0A2U9P2V4-F1
#
_cell.length_a   1.000
_cell.length_b   1.000
_cell.length_c   1.000
_cell.angle_alpha   90.00
_cell.angle_beta   90.00
_cell.angle_gamma   90.00
#
_symmetry.space_group_name_H-M   'P 1'
#
loop_
_entity.id
_entity.type
_entity.pdbx_description
1 polymer ?
#
loop_
_entity_poly.entity_id
_entity_poly.type
_entity_poly.pdbx_seq_one_letter_code
_entity_poly.pdbx_strand_id
1 'polypeptide(L)'
;MAGARHRSLAVLLGLLGALLVPTAAPPASAAAAATAPQIYGAWHCSNDACTWGTVRTAAEFDSQNHWLIDRGDGRPSVNLVVLSFVEPLKLLHGTTDATTVNGVPKGMTREIVQYFTAHGIRVMLSIGGITYTDAWNTALAENATLLGQRAAALASSLGVGIEIDYEENTAPDLTGLQAFIDAYRAAHPYDATGADPTARLTLDTAAGDRWLIALNRKATADWLRTDRPVLDYANAMVPARQPSTSGAIANWQEHVDGKPAYSPPVPPLAPAKFTGAVYISDQSKSLPECTDFANSLQKSTGSYTQTVAPNGVGVSSGMLGYMFWAAERPSTRGSGTTPPNTCEGGVGAGATAYGIPVPMPALRQS
;
A
#
# COMPACT_ATOMS: atom_id res chain seq x y z
N MET A 1 26.16 -104.47 0.82
CA MET A 1 24.87 -104.12 0.18
C MET A 1 24.45 -102.78 0.77
N ALA A 2 24.73 -101.69 0.07
CA ALA A 2 23.84 -101.00 -0.88
C ALA A 2 22.74 -100.21 -0.11
N GLY A 3 22.55 -98.91 -0.30
CA GLY A 3 23.08 -98.00 -1.30
C GLY A 3 22.76 -96.54 -0.98
N ALA A 4 23.43 -95.69 -1.73
CA ALA A 4 23.48 -94.24 -1.64
C ALA A 4 22.16 -93.52 -1.93
N ARG A 5 22.07 -92.26 -1.48
CA ARG A 5 21.59 -91.12 -2.30
C ARG A 5 22.06 -89.80 -1.72
N HIS A 6 22.91 -89.12 -2.48
CA HIS A 6 23.28 -87.71 -2.31
C HIS A 6 22.11 -86.80 -2.67
N ARG A 7 21.96 -85.69 -1.94
CA ARG A 7 21.50 -84.41 -2.49
C ARG A 7 22.21 -83.25 -1.79
N SER A 8 22.99 -82.53 -2.59
CA SER A 8 23.60 -81.24 -2.33
C SER A 8 22.55 -80.15 -2.07
N LEU A 9 22.90 -79.12 -1.29
CA LEU A 9 22.55 -77.69 -1.49
C LEU A 9 23.27 -76.91 -0.36
N ALA A 10 24.34 -76.19 -0.67
CA ALA A 10 24.37 -74.77 -1.04
C ALA A 10 24.77 -73.88 0.16
N VAL A 11 26.02 -73.43 0.09
CA VAL A 11 26.64 -72.38 0.90
C VAL A 11 25.95 -71.04 0.61
N LEU A 12 25.55 -70.31 1.64
CA LEU A 12 25.29 -68.87 1.56
C LEU A 12 26.11 -68.17 2.65
N LEU A 13 27.29 -67.67 2.26
CA LEU A 13 27.96 -66.60 2.99
C LEU A 13 27.19 -65.30 2.69
N GLY A 14 26.55 -64.74 3.71
CA GLY A 14 25.98 -63.40 3.66
C GLY A 14 27.08 -62.35 3.74
N LEU A 15 27.40 -61.71 2.62
CA LEU A 15 28.11 -60.43 2.62
C LEU A 15 27.12 -59.31 2.94
N LEU A 16 27.16 -58.77 4.16
CA LEU A 16 26.60 -57.44 4.45
C LEU A 16 27.57 -56.38 3.90
N GLY A 17 27.34 -55.96 2.65
CA GLY A 17 27.88 -54.71 2.13
C GLY A 17 27.01 -53.55 2.62
N ALA A 18 27.48 -52.81 3.61
CA ALA A 18 26.88 -51.54 4.00
C ALA A 18 27.12 -50.51 2.90
N LEU A 19 26.12 -50.30 2.04
CA LEU A 19 26.06 -49.17 1.13
C LEU A 19 25.87 -47.89 1.94
N LEU A 20 26.97 -47.20 2.22
CA LEU A 20 26.97 -45.79 2.62
C LEU A 20 26.47 -44.97 1.43
N VAL A 21 25.16 -44.76 1.35
CA VAL A 21 24.58 -43.73 0.48
C VAL A 21 24.93 -42.38 1.11
N PRO A 22 25.69 -41.50 0.43
CA PRO A 22 25.88 -40.15 0.93
C PRO A 22 24.52 -39.46 0.90
N THR A 23 23.96 -39.18 2.07
CA THR A 23 22.80 -38.30 2.20
C THR A 23 23.24 -36.92 1.76
N ALA A 24 22.92 -36.55 0.51
CA ALA A 24 23.10 -35.19 0.03
C ALA A 24 22.35 -34.27 0.99
N ALA A 25 23.08 -33.32 1.59
CA ALA A 25 22.46 -32.26 2.37
C ALA A 25 21.40 -31.58 1.47
N PRO A 26 20.20 -31.27 2.00
CA PRO A 26 19.22 -30.52 1.24
C PRO A 26 19.88 -29.23 0.72
N PRO A 27 19.62 -28.82 -0.53
CA PRO A 27 20.18 -27.59 -1.05
C PRO A 27 19.84 -26.47 -0.07
N ALA A 28 20.85 -25.73 0.37
CA ALA A 28 20.63 -24.53 1.16
C ALA A 28 19.64 -23.66 0.40
N SER A 29 18.50 -23.35 1.02
CA SER A 29 17.52 -22.42 0.46
C SER A 29 18.28 -21.14 0.11
N ALA A 30 18.40 -20.83 -1.18
CA ALA A 30 18.98 -19.57 -1.60
C ALA A 30 18.12 -18.46 -0.96
N ALA A 31 18.74 -17.62 -0.14
CA ALA A 31 18.05 -16.47 0.42
C ALA A 31 17.41 -15.68 -0.74
N ALA A 32 16.10 -15.45 -0.67
CA ALA A 32 15.40 -14.68 -1.69
C ALA A 32 16.10 -13.34 -1.85
N ALA A 33 16.41 -12.95 -3.09
CA ALA A 33 17.05 -11.68 -3.36
C ALA A 33 16.16 -10.55 -2.82
N ALA A 34 16.75 -9.63 -2.05
CA ALA A 34 16.02 -8.50 -1.50
C ALA A 34 15.57 -7.56 -2.63
N THR A 35 14.27 -7.31 -2.71
CA THR A 35 13.68 -6.36 -3.66
C THR A 35 13.59 -4.99 -3.02
N ALA A 36 14.14 -3.96 -3.66
CA ALA A 36 14.08 -2.59 -3.14
C ALA A 36 12.64 -2.06 -3.13
N PRO A 37 12.21 -1.30 -2.10
CA PRO A 37 10.92 -0.62 -2.10
C PRO A 37 10.77 0.33 -3.29
N GLN A 38 9.64 0.25 -3.99
CA GLN A 38 9.28 1.12 -5.11
C GLN A 38 8.37 2.26 -4.67
N ILE A 39 7.58 2.04 -3.62
CA ILE A 39 6.72 3.04 -2.98
C ILE A 39 7.25 3.33 -1.59
N TYR A 40 7.47 4.61 -1.32
CA TYR A 40 7.78 5.12 0.01
C TYR A 40 7.07 6.44 0.13
N GLY A 41 5.80 6.38 0.58
CA GLY A 41 4.87 7.48 0.46
C GLY A 41 4.21 7.88 1.76
N ALA A 42 3.55 9.03 1.78
CA ALA A 42 2.82 9.53 2.95
C ALA A 42 1.41 9.95 2.57
N TRP A 43 0.44 9.63 3.43
CA TRP A 43 -0.85 10.32 3.42
C TRP A 43 -0.69 11.67 4.12
N HIS A 44 -1.31 12.71 3.58
CA HIS A 44 -1.13 14.09 4.04
C HIS A 44 -2.47 14.74 4.34
N CYS A 45 -2.59 15.27 5.57
CA CYS A 45 -3.84 15.74 6.13
C CYS A 45 -3.98 17.28 6.19
N SER A 46 -3.06 18.04 5.63
CA SER A 46 -3.05 19.50 5.78
C SER A 46 -3.00 19.95 7.26
N ASN A 47 -3.20 21.24 7.50
CA ASN A 47 -3.20 21.88 8.83
C ASN A 47 -4.57 21.86 9.53
N ASP A 48 -5.60 21.34 8.87
CA ASP A 48 -7.01 21.43 9.26
C ASP A 48 -7.67 20.05 9.42
N ALA A 49 -6.93 19.08 9.97
CA ALA A 49 -7.42 17.74 10.33
C ALA A 49 -8.01 16.97 9.13
N CYS A 50 -7.23 16.87 8.05
CA CYS A 50 -7.56 16.18 6.79
C CYS A 50 -8.72 16.79 6.00
N THR A 51 -9.21 17.99 6.38
CA THR A 51 -10.33 18.63 5.65
C THR A 51 -9.89 19.34 4.38
N TRP A 52 -8.65 19.84 4.33
CA TRP A 52 -8.11 20.59 3.19
C TRP A 52 -9.00 21.77 2.76
N GLY A 53 -9.76 22.34 3.70
CA GLY A 53 -10.70 23.42 3.42
C GLY A 53 -10.01 24.77 3.22
N THR A 54 -8.77 24.90 3.69
CA THR A 54 -8.01 26.16 3.69
C THR A 54 -6.96 26.18 2.58
N VAL A 55 -6.99 27.23 1.75
CA VAL A 55 -5.93 27.50 0.75
C VAL A 55 -4.69 28.00 1.48
N ARG A 56 -3.52 27.47 1.11
CA ARG A 56 -2.21 27.94 1.57
C ARG A 56 -1.33 28.29 0.39
N THR A 57 -0.44 29.26 0.61
CA THR A 57 0.64 29.54 -0.35
C THR A 57 1.67 28.42 -0.32
N ALA A 58 2.43 28.23 -1.41
CA ALA A 58 3.54 27.27 -1.39
C ALA A 58 4.56 27.55 -0.29
N ALA A 59 4.85 28.82 0.03
CA ALA A 59 5.80 29.19 1.08
C ALA A 59 5.31 28.83 2.49
N GLU A 60 4.03 29.07 2.78
CA GLU A 60 3.44 28.63 4.05
C GLU A 60 3.45 27.10 4.15
N PHE A 61 3.04 26.42 3.07
CA PHE A 61 3.02 24.96 3.01
C PHE A 61 4.41 24.35 3.23
N ASP A 62 5.42 24.89 2.53
CA ASP A 62 6.83 24.49 2.64
C ASP A 62 7.34 24.64 4.08
N SER A 63 7.09 25.78 4.73
CA SER A 63 7.55 26.02 6.11
C SER A 63 7.10 24.96 7.13
N GLN A 64 6.01 24.24 6.82
CA GLN A 64 5.43 23.20 7.68
C GLN A 64 5.76 21.78 7.20
N ASN A 65 6.08 21.61 5.91
CA ASN A 65 6.14 20.31 5.24
C ASN A 65 7.44 20.07 4.46
N HIS A 66 8.45 20.93 4.64
CA HIS A 66 9.73 20.88 3.91
C HIS A 66 10.38 19.48 3.97
N TRP A 67 10.26 18.79 5.11
CA TRP A 67 10.80 17.45 5.32
C TRP A 67 10.36 16.43 4.26
N LEU A 68 9.20 16.61 3.61
CA LEU A 68 8.73 15.71 2.54
C LEU A 68 9.59 15.83 1.27
N ILE A 69 10.01 17.05 0.92
CA ILE A 69 10.78 17.35 -0.30
C ILE A 69 12.30 17.39 -0.05
N ASP A 70 12.73 17.57 1.20
CA ASP A 70 14.14 17.57 1.59
C ASP A 70 14.32 16.85 2.93
N ARG A 71 15.09 15.77 2.91
CA ARG A 71 15.48 15.01 4.10
C ARG A 71 16.79 15.47 4.75
N GLY A 72 17.23 16.69 4.44
CA GLY A 72 18.48 17.29 4.90
C GLY A 72 19.68 17.06 3.96
N ASP A 73 19.45 16.44 2.80
CA ASP A 73 20.47 16.20 1.75
C ASP A 73 20.08 16.80 0.39
N GLY A 74 19.02 17.61 0.32
CA GLY A 74 18.48 18.18 -0.91
C GLY A 74 17.63 17.19 -1.73
N ARG A 75 17.25 16.03 -1.18
CA ARG A 75 16.41 15.03 -1.85
C ARG A 75 15.14 14.73 -1.06
N PRO A 76 14.03 14.33 -1.72
CA PRO A 76 12.80 13.98 -1.03
C PRO A 76 12.92 12.83 -0.02
N SER A 77 12.18 12.97 1.08
CA SER A 77 11.94 11.89 2.05
C SER A 77 11.00 10.81 1.51
N VAL A 78 10.14 11.16 0.56
CA VAL A 78 9.13 10.28 -0.02
C VAL A 78 9.12 10.40 -1.55
N ASN A 79 8.61 9.38 -2.24
CA ASN A 79 8.42 9.44 -3.70
C ASN A 79 6.95 9.49 -4.12
N LEU A 80 6.04 9.43 -3.14
CA LEU A 80 4.59 9.54 -3.31
C LEU A 80 3.98 10.33 -2.15
N VAL A 81 3.03 11.21 -2.45
CA VAL A 81 2.14 11.83 -1.46
C VAL A 81 0.69 11.61 -1.89
N VAL A 82 -0.15 11.18 -0.94
CA VAL A 82 -1.60 11.06 -1.13
C VAL A 82 -2.28 12.12 -0.27
N LEU A 83 -3.02 13.05 -0.89
CA LEU A 83 -3.73 14.10 -0.17
C LEU A 83 -5.08 13.55 0.35
N SER A 84 -5.26 13.59 1.66
CA SER A 84 -6.40 13.01 2.38
C SER A 84 -7.22 14.13 3.03
N PHE A 85 -8.49 14.38 2.67
CA PHE A 85 -9.35 13.59 1.77
C PHE A 85 -10.27 14.45 0.88
N VAL A 86 -10.73 13.85 -0.21
CA VAL A 86 -11.86 14.32 -1.03
C VAL A 86 -13.14 13.60 -0.59
N GLU A 87 -14.20 14.33 -0.32
CA GLU A 87 -15.51 13.74 0.02
C GLU A 87 -16.23 13.25 -1.25
N PRO A 88 -16.64 11.96 -1.33
CA PRO A 88 -17.21 11.37 -2.55
C PRO A 88 -18.54 12.01 -2.97
N LEU A 89 -19.44 12.32 -2.03
CA LEU A 89 -20.76 12.88 -2.37
C LEU A 89 -20.65 14.32 -2.89
N LYS A 90 -19.78 15.14 -2.28
CA LYS A 90 -19.48 16.48 -2.81
C LYS A 90 -18.83 16.43 -4.18
N LEU A 91 -17.94 15.46 -4.42
CA LEU A 91 -17.33 15.24 -5.74
C LEU A 91 -18.38 14.85 -6.79
N LEU A 92 -19.32 13.95 -6.43
CA LEU A 92 -20.42 13.57 -7.31
C LEU A 92 -21.26 14.79 -7.73
N HIS A 93 -21.69 15.57 -6.74
CA HIS A 93 -22.58 16.73 -6.95
C HIS A 93 -21.88 17.96 -7.52
N GLY A 94 -20.54 18.01 -7.48
CA GLY A 94 -19.79 19.22 -7.83
C GLY A 94 -20.04 20.35 -6.84
N THR A 95 -20.15 20.05 -5.55
CA THR A 95 -20.54 21.01 -4.51
C THR A 95 -19.53 22.16 -4.40
N THR A 96 -20.04 23.39 -4.34
CA THR A 96 -19.22 24.58 -4.02
C THR A 96 -19.74 25.19 -2.73
N ASP A 97 -18.89 25.24 -1.71
CA ASP A 97 -19.25 25.71 -0.37
C ASP A 97 -18.08 26.42 0.33
N ALA A 98 -18.10 26.48 1.67
CA ALA A 98 -17.05 27.11 2.45
C ALA A 98 -15.68 26.42 2.26
N THR A 99 -15.64 25.11 2.10
CA THR A 99 -14.40 24.31 2.05
C THR A 99 -14.10 23.68 0.70
N THR A 100 -15.07 23.67 -0.22
CA THR A 100 -14.95 23.01 -1.54
C THR A 100 -15.29 23.91 -2.71
N VAL A 101 -14.73 23.60 -3.88
CA VAL A 101 -15.10 24.15 -5.19
C VAL A 101 -15.25 22.97 -6.15
N ASN A 102 -16.42 22.83 -6.76
CA ASN A 102 -16.76 21.69 -7.64
C ASN A 102 -16.49 20.31 -6.98
N GLY A 103 -16.71 20.20 -5.69
CA GLY A 103 -16.51 18.99 -4.88
C GLY A 103 -15.07 18.76 -4.43
N VAL A 104 -14.12 19.59 -4.86
CA VAL A 104 -12.70 19.49 -4.51
C VAL A 104 -12.41 20.38 -3.31
N PRO A 105 -11.72 19.89 -2.25
CA PRO A 105 -11.26 20.74 -1.15
C PRO A 105 -10.40 21.91 -1.66
N LYS A 106 -10.68 23.12 -1.18
CA LYS A 106 -10.05 24.36 -1.67
C LYS A 106 -8.52 24.36 -1.52
N GLY A 107 -7.99 23.69 -0.49
CA GLY A 107 -6.57 23.56 -0.24
C GLY A 107 -5.83 22.61 -1.19
N MET A 108 -6.53 21.71 -1.89
CA MET A 108 -5.95 20.79 -2.87
C MET A 108 -5.76 21.49 -4.23
N THR A 109 -4.87 22.49 -4.26
CA THR A 109 -4.65 23.32 -5.44
C THR A 109 -3.59 22.73 -6.38
N ARG A 110 -3.60 23.19 -7.63
CA ARG A 110 -2.51 22.88 -8.58
C ARG A 110 -1.14 23.34 -8.09
N GLU A 111 -1.07 24.44 -7.34
CA GLU A 111 0.20 24.94 -6.78
C GLU A 111 0.80 23.95 -5.77
N ILE A 112 -0.03 23.35 -4.90
CA ILE A 112 0.42 22.31 -3.95
C ILE A 112 0.82 21.02 -4.68
N VAL A 113 0.09 20.62 -5.72
CA VAL A 113 0.49 19.49 -6.57
C VAL A 113 1.84 19.76 -7.26
N GLN A 114 2.03 20.98 -7.75
CA GLN A 114 3.28 21.42 -8.39
C GLN A 114 4.45 21.47 -7.41
N TYR A 115 4.20 21.86 -6.15
CA TYR A 115 5.20 21.81 -5.08
C TYR A 115 5.83 20.43 -4.94
N PHE A 116 5.03 19.35 -4.92
CA PHE A 116 5.56 17.99 -4.86
C PHE A 116 6.16 17.51 -6.20
N THR A 117 5.44 17.72 -7.31
CA THR A 117 5.87 17.18 -8.60
C THR A 117 7.14 17.83 -9.15
N ALA A 118 7.42 19.10 -8.80
CA ALA A 118 8.70 19.76 -9.10
C ALA A 118 9.90 19.07 -8.44
N HIS A 119 9.69 18.31 -7.38
CA HIS A 119 10.71 17.52 -6.68
C HIS A 119 10.68 16.03 -7.08
N GLY A 120 9.94 15.67 -8.14
CA GLY A 120 9.84 14.29 -8.63
C GLY A 120 8.93 13.39 -7.78
N ILE A 121 8.19 13.96 -6.83
CA ILE A 121 7.25 13.23 -5.98
C ILE A 121 5.93 13.07 -6.73
N ARG A 122 5.41 11.84 -6.82
CA ARG A 122 4.08 11.60 -7.40
C ARG A 122 3.00 12.06 -6.43
N VAL A 123 1.89 12.54 -6.95
CA VAL A 123 0.74 12.99 -6.14
C VAL A 123 -0.50 12.20 -6.51
N MET A 124 -1.27 11.83 -5.49
CA MET A 124 -2.60 11.26 -5.61
C MET A 124 -3.55 11.97 -4.66
N LEU A 125 -4.86 11.83 -4.90
CA LEU A 125 -5.89 12.24 -3.96
C LEU A 125 -6.62 11.00 -3.45
N SER A 126 -6.83 10.93 -2.14
CA SER A 126 -7.65 9.88 -1.55
C SER A 126 -9.10 10.36 -1.42
N ILE A 127 -10.02 9.59 -2.00
CA ILE A 127 -11.46 9.83 -1.87
C ILE A 127 -11.98 8.96 -0.73
N GLY A 128 -12.43 9.60 0.34
CA GLY A 128 -13.06 8.93 1.46
C GLY A 128 -12.24 8.90 2.74
N GLY A 129 -12.01 7.72 3.28
CA GLY A 129 -11.65 7.46 4.68
C GLY A 129 -12.89 7.17 5.52
N ILE A 130 -12.71 6.58 6.70
CA ILE A 130 -13.78 6.08 7.58
C ILE A 130 -14.83 7.13 7.91
N THR A 131 -14.42 8.41 7.95
CA THR A 131 -15.28 9.57 8.19
C THR A 131 -16.34 9.76 7.11
N TYR A 132 -16.10 9.25 5.89
CA TYR A 132 -16.95 9.47 4.71
C TYR A 132 -17.59 8.18 4.19
N THR A 133 -17.64 7.12 4.99
CA THR A 133 -18.29 5.84 4.62
C THR A 133 -19.73 6.04 4.15
N ASP A 134 -20.53 6.83 4.89
CA ASP A 134 -21.91 7.13 4.51
C ASP A 134 -22.02 7.96 3.21
N ALA A 135 -21.07 8.89 3.00
CA ALA A 135 -21.02 9.68 1.78
C ALA A 135 -20.66 8.81 0.57
N TRP A 136 -19.76 7.84 0.72
CA TRP A 136 -19.47 6.83 -0.30
C TRP A 136 -20.70 5.99 -0.62
N ASN A 137 -21.36 5.44 0.41
CA ASN A 137 -22.58 4.64 0.25
C ASN A 137 -23.65 5.41 -0.53
N THR A 138 -23.85 6.69 -0.17
CA THR A 138 -24.81 7.58 -0.85
C THR A 138 -24.40 7.84 -2.30
N ALA A 139 -23.14 8.18 -2.55
CA ALA A 139 -22.66 8.52 -3.88
C ALA A 139 -22.69 7.32 -4.85
N LEU A 140 -22.35 6.12 -4.38
CA LEU A 140 -22.43 4.89 -5.17
C LEU A 140 -23.88 4.54 -5.51
N ALA A 141 -24.77 4.62 -4.52
CA ALA A 141 -26.20 4.36 -4.71
C ALA A 141 -26.88 5.38 -5.65
N GLU A 142 -26.43 6.64 -5.60
CA GLU A 142 -26.97 7.70 -6.46
C GLU A 142 -26.50 7.54 -7.90
N ASN A 143 -25.17 7.52 -8.14
CA ASN A 143 -24.62 7.36 -9.49
C ASN A 143 -23.11 7.04 -9.47
N ALA A 144 -22.76 5.78 -9.21
CA ALA A 144 -21.37 5.35 -9.17
C ALA A 144 -20.59 5.61 -10.48
N THR A 145 -21.22 5.44 -11.64
CA THR A 145 -20.59 5.73 -12.95
C THR A 145 -20.20 7.20 -13.07
N LEU A 146 -21.10 8.12 -12.71
CA LEU A 146 -20.80 9.56 -12.72
C LEU A 146 -19.72 9.90 -11.69
N LEU A 147 -19.74 9.30 -10.50
CA LEU A 147 -18.68 9.50 -9.52
C LEU A 147 -17.31 9.11 -10.09
N GLY A 148 -17.21 7.98 -10.80
CA GLY A 148 -15.98 7.55 -11.47
C GLY A 148 -15.52 8.54 -12.56
N GLN A 149 -16.46 9.07 -13.34
CA GLN A 149 -16.17 10.12 -14.33
C GLN A 149 -15.69 11.43 -13.66
N ARG A 150 -16.27 11.82 -12.52
CA ARG A 150 -15.86 13.01 -11.76
C ARG A 150 -14.45 12.83 -11.18
N ALA A 151 -14.15 11.66 -10.63
CA ALA A 151 -12.81 11.33 -10.14
C ALA A 151 -11.77 11.35 -11.27
N ALA A 152 -12.09 10.80 -12.45
CA ALA A 152 -11.20 10.85 -13.62
C ALA A 152 -10.99 12.28 -14.13
N ALA A 153 -12.04 13.10 -14.16
CA ALA A 153 -11.93 14.51 -14.54
C ALA A 153 -11.07 15.31 -13.55
N LEU A 154 -11.23 15.03 -12.24
CA LEU A 154 -10.39 15.62 -11.21
C LEU A 154 -8.91 15.22 -11.38
N ALA A 155 -8.64 13.93 -11.57
CA ALA A 155 -7.31 13.41 -11.87
C ALA A 155 -6.66 14.14 -13.06
N SER A 156 -7.37 14.26 -14.18
CA SER A 156 -6.92 15.01 -15.37
C SER A 156 -6.65 16.49 -15.06
N SER A 157 -7.52 17.12 -14.27
CA SER A 157 -7.41 18.55 -13.98
C SER A 157 -6.17 18.91 -13.17
N LEU A 158 -5.72 18.00 -12.30
CA LEU A 158 -4.56 18.23 -11.42
C LEU A 158 -3.31 17.46 -11.86
N GLY A 159 -3.43 16.49 -12.77
CA GLY A 159 -2.32 15.63 -13.19
C GLY A 159 -1.89 14.63 -12.09
N VAL A 160 -2.87 14.05 -11.40
CA VAL A 160 -2.67 13.21 -10.20
C VAL A 160 -3.40 11.87 -10.33
N GLY A 161 -2.97 10.88 -9.55
CA GLY A 161 -3.72 9.62 -9.40
C GLY A 161 -4.86 9.73 -8.37
N ILE A 162 -5.66 8.67 -8.25
CA ILE A 162 -6.73 8.56 -7.26
C ILE A 162 -6.55 7.31 -6.40
N GLU A 163 -6.79 7.46 -5.11
CA GLU A 163 -6.97 6.35 -4.18
C GLU A 163 -8.45 6.26 -3.79
N ILE A 164 -8.98 5.04 -3.82
CA ILE A 164 -10.30 4.68 -3.30
C ILE A 164 -10.11 4.32 -1.82
N ASP A 165 -10.57 5.17 -0.93
CA ASP A 165 -10.59 4.90 0.51
C ASP A 165 -12.05 4.74 0.97
N TYR A 166 -12.64 3.61 0.59
CA TYR A 166 -14.03 3.25 0.90
C TYR A 166 -14.06 2.21 2.00
N GLU A 167 -14.38 2.64 3.22
CA GLU A 167 -14.24 1.81 4.43
C GLU A 167 -15.57 1.18 4.93
N GLU A 168 -16.49 0.84 4.03
CA GLU A 168 -17.73 0.11 4.39
C GLU A 168 -17.43 -1.37 4.65
N ASN A 169 -17.50 -1.77 5.92
CA ASN A 169 -17.13 -3.11 6.35
C ASN A 169 -18.28 -4.14 6.34
N THR A 170 -19.54 -3.69 6.37
CA THR A 170 -20.68 -4.58 6.60
C THR A 170 -21.29 -5.05 5.29
N ALA A 171 -21.63 -4.10 4.41
CA ALA A 171 -22.31 -4.39 3.16
C ALA A 171 -21.87 -3.41 2.05
N PRO A 172 -20.57 -3.43 1.65
CA PRO A 172 -20.07 -2.51 0.65
C PRO A 172 -20.77 -2.73 -0.71
N ASP A 173 -21.11 -1.64 -1.40
CA ASP A 173 -21.68 -1.70 -2.74
C ASP A 173 -20.59 -2.02 -3.78
N LEU A 174 -20.25 -3.31 -3.91
CA LEU A 174 -19.23 -3.80 -4.83
C LEU A 174 -19.63 -3.62 -6.31
N THR A 175 -20.92 -3.57 -6.62
CA THR A 175 -21.42 -3.35 -7.98
C THR A 175 -21.23 -1.87 -8.35
N GLY A 176 -21.65 -0.97 -7.47
CA GLY A 176 -21.39 0.46 -7.62
C GLY A 176 -19.90 0.74 -7.72
N LEU A 177 -19.08 0.18 -6.82
CA LEU A 177 -17.64 0.40 -6.86
C LEU A 177 -17.00 -0.13 -8.15
N GLN A 178 -17.45 -1.27 -8.69
CA GLN A 178 -17.01 -1.72 -10.01
C GLN A 178 -17.38 -0.71 -11.11
N ALA A 179 -18.60 -0.17 -11.11
CA ALA A 179 -19.03 0.84 -12.07
C ALA A 179 -18.21 2.15 -11.97
N PHE A 180 -17.84 2.55 -10.75
CA PHE A 180 -16.89 3.65 -10.52
C PHE A 180 -15.53 3.36 -11.17
N ILE A 181 -14.96 2.17 -10.92
CA ILE A 181 -13.66 1.76 -11.46
C ILE A 181 -13.71 1.71 -12.99
N ASP A 182 -14.74 1.10 -13.57
CA ASP A 182 -14.92 1.00 -15.02
C ASP A 182 -15.01 2.38 -15.68
N ALA A 183 -15.76 3.30 -15.07
CA ALA A 183 -15.88 4.67 -15.54
C ALA A 183 -14.56 5.45 -15.45
N TYR A 184 -13.80 5.26 -14.37
CA TYR A 184 -12.46 5.85 -14.25
C TYR A 184 -11.51 5.30 -15.32
N ARG A 185 -11.49 3.96 -15.49
CA ARG A 185 -10.63 3.28 -16.47
C ARG A 185 -11.00 3.55 -17.91
N ALA A 186 -12.25 3.90 -18.20
CA ALA A 186 -12.67 4.36 -19.52
C ALA A 186 -12.01 5.69 -19.93
N ALA A 187 -11.74 6.57 -18.96
CA ALA A 187 -11.01 7.82 -19.19
C ALA A 187 -9.49 7.63 -19.11
N HIS A 188 -9.03 6.84 -18.13
CA HIS A 188 -7.63 6.59 -17.82
C HIS A 188 -7.33 5.09 -17.78
N PRO A 189 -7.05 4.47 -18.94
CA PRO A 189 -6.71 3.05 -19.01
C PRO A 189 -5.52 2.69 -18.12
N TYR A 190 -5.43 1.41 -17.74
CA TYR A 190 -4.30 0.92 -16.92
C TYR A 190 -2.96 1.15 -17.62
N ASP A 191 -2.03 1.83 -16.94
CA ASP A 191 -0.67 2.10 -17.43
C ASP A 191 0.38 1.39 -16.55
N ALA A 192 0.85 0.22 -17.01
CA ALA A 192 1.88 -0.55 -16.33
C ALA A 192 3.24 0.17 -16.24
N THR A 193 3.50 1.15 -17.12
CA THR A 193 4.76 1.92 -17.10
C THR A 193 4.76 2.97 -16.00
N GLY A 194 3.59 3.39 -15.53
CA GLY A 194 3.41 4.48 -14.58
C GLY A 194 3.85 5.85 -15.13
N ALA A 195 3.98 6.00 -16.44
CA ALA A 195 4.32 7.27 -17.08
C ALA A 195 3.20 8.27 -16.87
N ASP A 196 1.95 7.84 -17.07
CA ASP A 196 0.77 8.67 -16.86
C ASP A 196 0.37 8.69 -15.37
N PRO A 197 0.51 9.83 -14.66
CA PRO A 197 0.06 9.92 -13.28
C PRO A 197 -1.46 9.75 -13.14
N THR A 198 -2.26 10.12 -14.15
CA THR A 198 -3.74 10.05 -14.06
C THR A 198 -4.25 8.62 -14.25
N ALA A 199 -3.41 7.71 -14.74
CA ALA A 199 -3.71 6.29 -14.80
C ALA A 199 -3.49 5.58 -13.46
N ARG A 200 -2.88 6.21 -12.45
CA ARG A 200 -2.68 5.58 -11.13
C ARG A 200 -4.00 5.53 -10.36
N LEU A 201 -4.58 4.35 -10.21
CA LEU A 201 -5.78 4.10 -9.40
C LEU A 201 -5.51 3.01 -8.38
N THR A 202 -5.65 3.34 -7.10
CA THR A 202 -5.36 2.46 -5.97
C THR A 202 -6.57 2.34 -5.06
N LEU A 203 -6.45 1.47 -4.07
CA LEU A 203 -7.45 1.19 -3.06
C LEU A 203 -6.75 1.15 -1.71
N ASP A 204 -7.36 1.74 -0.69
CA ASP A 204 -6.97 1.46 0.69
C ASP A 204 -7.72 0.22 1.22
N THR A 205 -6.98 -0.68 1.85
CA THR A 205 -7.47 -1.95 2.40
C THR A 205 -7.11 -2.06 3.86
N ALA A 206 -7.96 -2.71 4.65
CA ALA A 206 -7.73 -2.84 6.08
C ALA A 206 -6.36 -3.43 6.48
N ALA A 207 -6.01 -3.23 7.76
CA ALA A 207 -4.86 -3.88 8.37
C ALA A 207 -5.05 -5.41 8.49
N GLY A 208 -4.59 -6.12 7.47
CA GLY A 208 -4.88 -7.53 7.25
C GLY A 208 -6.33 -7.76 6.78
N ASP A 209 -6.66 -9.01 6.50
CA ASP A 209 -7.92 -9.36 5.86
C ASP A 209 -9.13 -9.49 6.81
N ARG A 210 -9.04 -8.98 8.04
CA ARG A 210 -10.06 -9.20 9.09
C ARG A 210 -11.15 -8.14 9.12
N TRP A 211 -10.96 -7.05 8.38
CA TRP A 211 -11.87 -5.93 8.24
C TRP A 211 -11.90 -5.56 6.75
N LEU A 212 -12.97 -4.93 6.30
CA LEU A 212 -13.29 -4.72 4.88
C LEU A 212 -13.28 -6.03 4.07
N ILE A 213 -13.72 -7.15 4.68
CA ILE A 213 -13.57 -8.51 4.15
C ILE A 213 -14.11 -8.64 2.72
N ALA A 214 -15.29 -8.07 2.46
CA ALA A 214 -15.90 -8.14 1.13
C ALA A 214 -15.14 -7.33 0.08
N LEU A 215 -14.57 -6.19 0.46
CA LEU A 215 -13.71 -5.37 -0.40
C LEU A 215 -12.37 -6.06 -0.65
N ASN A 216 -11.71 -6.57 0.37
CA ASN A 216 -10.45 -7.29 0.22
C ASN A 216 -10.61 -8.51 -0.68
N ARG A 217 -11.70 -9.29 -0.51
CA ARG A 217 -12.02 -10.41 -1.39
C ARG A 217 -12.20 -9.95 -2.84
N LYS A 218 -12.94 -8.87 -3.07
CA LYS A 218 -13.20 -8.36 -4.43
C LYS A 218 -11.92 -7.82 -5.06
N ALA A 219 -11.12 -7.08 -4.29
CA ALA A 219 -9.88 -6.50 -4.73
C ALA A 219 -8.86 -7.57 -5.14
N THR A 220 -8.64 -8.57 -4.29
CA THR A 220 -7.70 -9.66 -4.55
C THR A 220 -8.15 -10.56 -5.70
N ALA A 221 -9.45 -10.89 -5.80
CA ALA A 221 -9.97 -11.77 -6.84
C ALA A 221 -10.00 -11.13 -8.24
N ASP A 222 -10.33 -9.83 -8.30
CA ASP A 222 -10.71 -9.19 -9.56
C ASP A 222 -9.86 -7.96 -9.90
N TRP A 223 -9.55 -7.10 -8.93
CA TRP A 223 -9.02 -5.77 -9.24
C TRP A 223 -7.49 -5.68 -9.24
N LEU A 224 -6.83 -6.41 -8.34
CA LEU A 224 -5.39 -6.41 -8.11
C LEU A 224 -4.69 -7.63 -8.72
N ARG A 225 -5.35 -8.28 -9.69
CA ARG A 225 -4.80 -9.43 -10.40
C ARG A 225 -3.48 -9.08 -11.08
N THR A 226 -2.57 -10.05 -11.19
CA THR A 226 -1.27 -9.85 -11.85
C THR A 226 -1.33 -9.99 -13.37
N ASP A 227 -2.35 -10.66 -13.92
CA ASP A 227 -2.53 -10.89 -15.36
C ASP A 227 -3.39 -9.81 -16.06
N ARG A 228 -4.33 -9.21 -15.32
CA ARG A 228 -5.29 -8.21 -15.83
C ARG A 228 -5.68 -7.18 -14.75
N PRO A 229 -4.73 -6.47 -14.15
CA PRO A 229 -5.04 -5.49 -13.11
C PRO A 229 -5.94 -4.38 -13.63
N VAL A 230 -6.92 -3.97 -12.83
CA VAL A 230 -7.63 -2.69 -12.99
C VAL A 230 -7.34 -1.73 -11.84
N LEU A 231 -6.67 -2.18 -10.78
CA LEU A 231 -6.05 -1.35 -9.75
C LEU A 231 -4.54 -1.59 -9.74
N ASP A 232 -3.80 -0.54 -9.43
CA ASP A 232 -2.35 -0.56 -9.45
C ASP A 232 -1.76 -1.33 -8.26
N TYR A 233 -2.22 -0.99 -7.06
CA TYR A 233 -1.88 -1.65 -5.81
C TYR A 233 -2.90 -1.29 -4.72
N ALA A 234 -2.87 -2.05 -3.63
CA ALA A 234 -3.55 -1.72 -2.39
C ALA A 234 -2.58 -1.10 -1.37
N ASN A 235 -3.05 -0.16 -0.57
CA ASN A 235 -2.40 0.16 0.69
C ASN A 235 -2.99 -0.73 1.78
N ALA A 236 -2.14 -1.42 2.56
CA ALA A 236 -2.59 -2.13 3.75
C ALA A 236 -2.53 -1.15 4.93
N MET A 237 -3.68 -0.57 5.28
CA MET A 237 -3.87 0.46 6.31
C MET A 237 -3.14 0.13 7.61
N VAL A 238 -2.85 1.21 8.34
CA VAL A 238 -2.47 1.09 9.75
C VAL A 238 -3.62 0.47 10.54
N PRO A 239 -3.37 -0.50 11.44
CA PRO A 239 -4.38 -0.91 12.40
C PRO A 239 -4.68 0.26 13.35
N ALA A 240 -5.71 0.16 14.20
CA ALA A 240 -6.15 1.27 15.07
C ALA A 240 -5.06 1.87 16.00
N ARG A 241 -3.92 1.19 16.18
CA ARG A 241 -2.71 1.67 16.87
C ARG A 241 -1.47 1.06 16.24
N GLN A 242 -0.32 1.71 16.39
CA GLN A 242 0.95 1.16 15.90
C GLN A 242 1.19 -0.24 16.48
N PRO A 243 1.33 -1.30 15.64
CA PRO A 243 1.59 -2.65 16.10
C PRO A 243 3.06 -2.83 16.51
N SER A 244 3.41 -3.96 17.12
CA SER A 244 4.80 -4.39 17.22
C SER A 244 5.34 -4.85 15.85
N THR A 245 6.65 -5.09 15.75
CA THR A 245 7.28 -5.68 14.54
C THR A 245 6.57 -6.96 14.09
N SER A 246 6.34 -7.89 15.01
CA SER A 246 5.66 -9.15 14.71
C SER A 246 4.19 -8.95 14.35
N GLY A 247 3.51 -7.97 14.98
CA GLY A 247 2.13 -7.62 14.66
C GLY A 247 1.99 -7.03 13.25
N ALA A 248 2.90 -6.12 12.85
CA ALA A 248 2.94 -5.57 11.50
C ALA A 248 3.12 -6.67 10.45
N ILE A 249 4.14 -7.52 10.64
CA ILE A 249 4.42 -8.65 9.74
C ILE A 249 3.21 -9.59 9.66
N ALA A 250 2.60 -9.94 10.79
CA ALA A 250 1.43 -10.81 10.79
C ALA A 250 0.24 -10.21 10.02
N ASN A 251 -0.03 -8.91 10.19
CA ASN A 251 -1.10 -8.23 9.45
C ASN A 251 -0.85 -8.24 7.94
N TRP A 252 0.39 -7.99 7.51
CA TRP A 252 0.73 -8.02 6.08
C TRP A 252 0.78 -9.44 5.51
N GLN A 253 1.20 -10.42 6.31
CA GLN A 253 1.20 -11.84 5.91
C GLN A 253 -0.22 -12.34 5.67
N GLU A 254 -1.22 -11.84 6.41
CA GLU A 254 -2.63 -12.18 6.15
C GLU A 254 -3.05 -11.79 4.73
N HIS A 255 -2.59 -10.66 4.19
CA HIS A 255 -2.86 -10.28 2.80
C HIS A 255 -2.16 -11.21 1.81
N VAL A 256 -0.90 -11.58 2.09
CA VAL A 256 -0.14 -12.52 1.25
C VAL A 256 -0.80 -13.89 1.20
N ASP A 257 -1.29 -14.38 2.33
CA ASP A 257 -1.89 -15.71 2.43
C ASP A 257 -3.39 -15.75 2.09
N GLY A 258 -4.05 -14.60 2.16
CA GLY A 258 -5.50 -14.50 2.16
C GLY A 258 -6.14 -15.12 3.41
N LYS A 259 -7.46 -15.33 3.34
CA LYS A 259 -8.28 -15.93 4.40
C LYS A 259 -9.15 -17.05 3.83
N PRO A 260 -8.61 -18.28 3.66
CA PRO A 260 -9.38 -19.42 3.15
C PRO A 260 -10.51 -19.87 4.10
N ALA A 261 -10.45 -19.48 5.37
CA ALA A 261 -11.47 -19.84 6.37
C ALA A 261 -12.75 -19.00 6.27
N TYR A 262 -12.75 -17.89 5.53
CA TYR A 262 -13.98 -17.14 5.27
C TYR A 262 -14.85 -17.79 4.21
N SER A 263 -16.15 -17.49 4.25
CA SER A 263 -17.13 -18.02 3.30
C SER A 263 -17.94 -16.87 2.70
N PRO A 264 -17.69 -16.46 1.44
CA PRO A 264 -16.58 -16.91 0.57
C PRO A 264 -15.18 -16.44 1.03
N PRO A 265 -14.10 -17.17 0.66
CA PRO A 265 -12.74 -16.87 1.10
C PRO A 265 -12.19 -15.59 0.50
N VAL A 266 -11.20 -14.99 1.16
CA VAL A 266 -10.34 -13.95 0.57
C VAL A 266 -9.11 -14.64 -0.05
N PRO A 267 -8.89 -14.54 -1.37
CA PRO A 267 -7.69 -15.10 -2.02
C PRO A 267 -6.37 -14.44 -1.58
N PRO A 268 -5.22 -15.13 -1.76
CA PRO A 268 -3.89 -14.53 -1.64
C PRO A 268 -3.69 -13.30 -2.52
N LEU A 269 -2.99 -12.28 -1.99
CA LEU A 269 -2.52 -11.12 -2.73
C LEU A 269 -1.01 -11.23 -3.03
N ALA A 270 -0.62 -10.95 -4.27
CA ALA A 270 0.79 -10.90 -4.63
C ALA A 270 1.52 -9.80 -3.82
N PRO A 271 2.71 -10.06 -3.25
CA PRO A 271 3.50 -9.03 -2.57
C PRO A 271 3.73 -7.77 -3.43
N ALA A 272 3.93 -7.94 -4.73
CA ALA A 272 4.06 -6.84 -5.69
C ALA A 272 2.77 -6.01 -5.91
N LYS A 273 1.69 -6.24 -5.17
CA LYS A 273 0.40 -5.54 -5.30
C LYS A 273 -0.04 -4.79 -4.05
N PHE A 274 0.81 -4.68 -3.02
CA PHE A 274 0.49 -3.84 -1.88
C PHE A 274 1.70 -3.23 -1.16
N THR A 275 1.43 -2.15 -0.43
CA THR A 275 2.37 -1.54 0.53
C THR A 275 1.94 -1.85 1.96
N GLY A 276 2.87 -1.75 2.91
CA GLY A 276 2.57 -1.82 4.34
C GLY A 276 2.53 -0.42 4.95
N ALA A 277 1.48 -0.11 5.70
CA ALA A 277 1.37 1.18 6.36
C ALA A 277 1.87 1.18 7.82
N VAL A 278 2.43 2.31 8.25
CA VAL A 278 2.81 2.59 9.64
C VAL A 278 2.45 4.03 10.04
N TYR A 279 2.16 4.27 11.32
CA TYR A 279 1.99 5.61 11.86
C TYR A 279 3.33 6.32 11.98
N ILE A 280 3.36 7.63 11.76
CA ILE A 280 4.53 8.50 12.03
C ILE A 280 4.32 9.40 13.26
N SER A 281 3.07 9.57 13.68
CA SER A 281 2.72 10.21 14.93
C SER A 281 1.50 9.54 15.56
N ASP A 282 1.35 9.73 16.87
CA ASP A 282 0.13 9.39 17.58
C ASP A 282 -0.47 10.61 18.30
N GLN A 283 -1.51 10.40 19.11
CA GLN A 283 -2.18 11.47 19.85
C GLN A 283 -1.30 12.16 20.91
N SER A 284 -0.11 11.63 21.19
CA SER A 284 0.75 12.06 22.30
C SER A 284 2.15 12.47 21.87
N LYS A 285 2.68 11.93 20.76
CA LYS A 285 4.06 12.18 20.31
C LYS A 285 4.33 11.74 18.87
N SER A 286 5.40 12.28 18.29
CA SER A 286 6.02 11.69 17.11
C SER A 286 6.58 10.32 17.45
N LEU A 287 6.40 9.37 16.53
CA LEU A 287 6.88 8.00 16.70
C LEU A 287 8.28 7.84 16.07
N PRO A 288 9.04 6.78 16.40
CA PRO A 288 10.34 6.52 15.77
C PRO A 288 10.28 6.46 14.25
N GLU A 289 9.15 6.04 13.69
CA GLU A 289 8.88 6.06 12.25
C GLU A 289 9.10 7.46 11.65
N CYS A 290 8.78 8.52 12.41
CA CYS A 290 9.06 9.90 12.04
C CYS A 290 10.48 10.35 12.41
N THR A 291 10.93 10.10 13.63
CA THR A 291 12.11 10.80 14.19
C THR A 291 13.39 9.98 14.31
N ASP A 292 13.31 8.65 14.29
CA ASP A 292 14.45 7.77 14.53
C ASP A 292 14.31 6.44 13.75
N PHE A 293 14.89 6.42 12.55
CA PHE A 293 14.85 5.25 11.68
C PHE A 293 15.48 4.01 12.33
N ALA A 294 16.51 4.13 13.18
CA ALA A 294 17.16 2.95 13.74
C ALA A 294 16.24 2.17 14.68
N ASN A 295 15.30 2.86 15.32
CA ASN A 295 14.35 2.30 16.28
C ASN A 295 12.92 2.15 15.72
N SER A 296 12.73 2.33 14.40
CA SER A 296 11.42 2.32 13.77
C SER A 296 10.98 0.95 13.25
N LEU A 297 9.68 0.83 13.00
CA LEU A 297 9.11 -0.36 12.37
C LEU A 297 9.47 -0.46 10.90
N GLN A 298 9.66 0.66 10.17
CA GLN A 298 10.18 0.55 8.82
C GLN A 298 11.58 -0.08 8.81
N LYS A 299 12.41 0.10 9.85
CA LYS A 299 13.71 -0.58 9.96
C LYS A 299 13.58 -2.04 10.37
N SER A 300 12.83 -2.33 11.43
CA SER A 300 12.73 -3.69 11.97
C SER A 300 11.99 -4.66 11.04
N THR A 301 11.11 -4.15 10.18
CA THR A 301 10.35 -4.95 9.21
C THR A 301 10.96 -4.95 7.80
N GLY A 302 12.01 -4.16 7.56
CA GLY A 302 12.59 -3.96 6.23
C GLY A 302 12.93 -5.24 5.49
N SER A 303 13.53 -6.21 6.17
CA SER A 303 13.85 -7.51 5.57
C SER A 303 12.60 -8.21 5.06
N TYR A 304 11.52 -8.24 5.85
CA TYR A 304 10.26 -8.87 5.44
C TYR A 304 9.67 -8.17 4.21
N THR A 305 9.59 -6.83 4.25
CA THR A 305 9.10 -6.01 3.13
C THR A 305 9.88 -6.26 1.85
N GLN A 306 11.19 -6.52 1.92
CA GLN A 306 12.02 -6.77 0.74
C GLN A 306 12.00 -8.22 0.26
N THR A 307 11.64 -9.20 1.10
CA THR A 307 11.85 -10.63 0.78
C THR A 307 10.63 -11.52 0.88
N VAL A 308 9.47 -11.05 1.36
CA VAL A 308 8.28 -11.91 1.50
C VAL A 308 7.92 -12.58 0.17
N ALA A 309 7.78 -13.90 0.19
CA ALA A 309 7.52 -14.68 -1.01
C ALA A 309 6.03 -14.64 -1.39
N PRO A 310 5.70 -14.70 -2.69
CA PRO A 310 4.32 -14.91 -3.13
C PRO A 310 3.74 -16.23 -2.61
N ASN A 311 2.45 -16.25 -2.29
CA ASN A 311 1.71 -17.46 -1.94
C ASN A 311 0.68 -17.81 -3.03
N GLY A 312 1.15 -18.49 -4.09
CA GLY A 312 0.29 -18.96 -5.19
C GLY A 312 -0.15 -17.89 -6.20
N VAL A 313 0.04 -16.60 -5.92
CA VAL A 313 -0.25 -15.48 -6.83
C VAL A 313 0.92 -14.51 -6.87
N GLY A 314 1.42 -14.18 -8.06
CA GLY A 314 2.64 -13.39 -8.24
C GLY A 314 3.88 -14.26 -8.41
N VAL A 315 4.98 -13.65 -8.84
CA VAL A 315 6.26 -14.34 -9.04
C VAL A 315 7.44 -13.64 -8.38
N SER A 316 7.32 -12.35 -8.04
CA SER A 316 8.43 -11.62 -7.42
C SER A 316 8.23 -11.44 -5.91
N SER A 317 9.29 -11.67 -5.15
CA SER A 317 9.31 -11.46 -3.71
C SER A 317 9.36 -9.98 -3.34
N GLY A 318 8.90 -9.67 -2.13
CA GLY A 318 8.89 -8.35 -1.53
C GLY A 318 7.61 -7.58 -1.83
N MET A 319 7.15 -6.82 -0.84
CA MET A 319 6.09 -5.83 -0.95
C MET A 319 6.52 -4.63 -1.81
N LEU A 320 5.58 -3.77 -2.21
CA LEU A 320 5.92 -2.56 -2.96
C LEU A 320 6.64 -1.52 -2.11
N GLY A 321 6.45 -1.55 -0.78
CA GLY A 321 7.16 -0.69 0.16
C GLY A 321 6.28 -0.20 1.30
N TYR A 322 6.43 1.07 1.67
CA TYR A 322 5.81 1.66 2.86
C TYR A 322 4.92 2.85 2.54
N MET A 323 3.85 3.00 3.33
CA MET A 323 3.06 4.22 3.43
C MET A 323 3.00 4.73 4.89
N PHE A 324 3.04 6.04 5.06
CA PHE A 324 3.13 6.70 6.37
C PHE A 324 1.86 7.48 6.71
N TRP A 325 1.20 7.13 7.81
CA TRP A 325 0.01 7.82 8.31
C TRP A 325 0.32 8.66 9.56
N ALA A 326 0.06 9.96 9.59
CA ALA A 326 -0.12 10.82 8.45
C ALA A 326 0.72 12.08 8.64
N ALA A 327 1.17 12.62 7.52
CA ALA A 327 1.93 13.85 7.47
C ALA A 327 1.03 15.05 7.81
N GLU A 328 1.68 16.03 8.40
CA GLU A 328 1.13 17.25 8.96
C GLU A 328 0.20 16.99 10.15
N ARG A 329 -1.12 17.17 10.01
CA ARG A 329 -2.04 17.18 11.16
C ARG A 329 -3.26 16.29 10.92
N PRO A 330 -3.23 15.01 11.32
CA PRO A 330 -4.35 14.09 11.12
C PRO A 330 -5.54 14.32 12.05
N SER A 331 -5.38 15.16 13.07
CA SER A 331 -6.40 15.42 14.08
C SER A 331 -6.23 16.81 14.68
N THR A 332 -7.31 17.36 15.23
CA THR A 332 -7.24 18.58 16.03
C THR A 332 -6.38 18.40 17.29
N ARG A 333 -6.16 17.15 17.72
CA ARG A 333 -5.33 16.75 18.87
C ARG A 333 -4.12 15.94 18.42
N GLY A 334 -3.11 15.89 19.28
CA GLY A 334 -1.87 15.14 19.06
C GLY A 334 -0.78 15.92 18.36
N SER A 335 0.37 15.26 18.20
CA SER A 335 1.52 15.84 17.53
C SER A 335 1.39 15.68 16.02
N GLY A 336 1.58 16.77 15.30
CA GLY A 336 1.78 16.73 13.85
C GLY A 336 3.24 16.53 13.47
N THR A 337 3.51 16.54 12.17
CA THR A 337 4.89 16.44 11.63
C THR A 337 5.45 17.79 11.18
N THR A 338 4.93 18.89 11.72
CA THR A 338 5.43 20.25 11.45
C THR A 338 6.58 20.57 12.41
N PRO A 339 7.46 21.55 12.11
CA PRO A 339 8.54 21.93 13.01
C PRO A 339 8.07 22.20 14.46
N PRO A 340 8.79 21.69 15.47
CA PRO A 340 10.07 20.97 15.42
C PRO A 340 9.95 19.43 15.25
N ASN A 341 8.76 18.90 15.00
CA ASN A 341 8.45 17.46 14.98
C ASN A 341 8.56 16.83 13.58
N THR A 342 9.49 17.31 12.77
CA THR A 342 9.67 16.89 11.38
C THR A 342 10.24 15.47 11.27
N CYS A 343 10.05 14.83 10.11
CA CYS A 343 10.33 13.40 9.94
C CYS A 343 11.59 13.05 9.13
N GLU A 344 12.56 13.97 9.03
CA GLU A 344 13.83 13.71 8.33
C GLU A 344 14.61 12.57 9.02
N GLY A 345 14.57 12.48 10.34
CA GLY A 345 15.33 11.48 11.13
C GLY A 345 14.80 10.04 11.04
N GLY A 346 13.52 9.85 10.69
CA GLY A 346 12.86 8.55 10.58
C GLY A 346 12.45 8.21 9.16
N VAL A 347 11.57 9.00 8.56
CA VAL A 347 11.13 8.78 7.17
C VAL A 347 12.28 9.08 6.22
N GLY A 348 12.89 10.26 6.34
CA GLY A 348 14.02 10.69 5.49
C GLY A 348 15.24 9.77 5.58
N ALA A 349 15.68 9.44 6.79
CA ALA A 349 16.79 8.50 7.02
C ALA A 349 16.46 7.09 6.48
N GLY A 350 15.21 6.65 6.59
CA GLY A 350 14.76 5.41 5.98
C GLY A 350 14.79 5.45 4.46
N ALA A 351 14.42 6.58 3.85
CA ALA A 351 14.52 6.76 2.40
C ALA A 351 15.97 6.66 1.89
N THR A 352 16.93 7.16 2.68
CA THR A 352 18.36 6.99 2.40
C THR A 352 18.79 5.53 2.57
N ALA A 353 18.41 4.89 3.67
CA ALA A 353 18.78 3.51 3.96
C ALA A 353 18.25 2.50 2.94
N TYR A 354 17.06 2.74 2.39
CA TYR A 354 16.47 1.90 1.35
C TYR A 354 16.85 2.31 -0.08
N GLY A 355 17.57 3.43 -0.25
CA GLY A 355 17.94 3.94 -1.57
C GLY A 355 16.73 4.27 -2.43
N ILE A 356 15.70 4.89 -1.84
CA ILE A 356 14.40 5.10 -2.49
C ILE A 356 14.58 5.88 -3.80
N PRO A 357 14.05 5.34 -4.92
CA PRO A 357 14.07 6.04 -6.20
C PRO A 357 13.10 7.22 -6.21
N VAL A 358 13.61 8.36 -6.67
CA VAL A 358 12.85 9.57 -6.94
C VAL A 358 13.24 10.03 -8.36
N PRO A 359 12.29 10.12 -9.32
CA PRO A 359 10.86 9.86 -9.17
C PRO A 359 10.54 8.37 -8.93
N MET A 360 9.30 8.10 -8.48
CA MET A 360 8.77 6.74 -8.32
C MET A 360 8.88 5.96 -9.66
N PRO A 361 9.46 4.74 -9.65
CA PRO A 361 9.65 3.94 -10.85
C PRO A 361 8.35 3.27 -11.30
N ALA A 362 8.37 2.64 -12.48
CA ALA A 362 7.34 1.67 -12.85
C ALA A 362 7.22 0.59 -11.77
N LEU A 363 5.99 0.26 -11.36
CA LEU A 363 5.76 -0.75 -10.33
C LEU A 363 5.93 -2.15 -10.89
N ARG A 364 6.42 -3.07 -10.04
CA ARG A 364 6.40 -4.50 -10.37
C ARG A 364 4.95 -4.94 -10.54
N GLN A 365 4.73 -5.81 -11.53
CA GLN A 365 3.39 -6.25 -11.90
C GLN A 365 2.99 -7.60 -11.30
N SER A 366 3.97 -8.41 -10.87
CA SER A 366 3.80 -9.78 -10.40
C SER A 366 4.96 -10.19 -9.51
#